data_AF-A0A7W8G6G3-F1
#
_entry.id   AF-A0A7W8G6G3-F1
#
_cell.length_a   1.000
_cell.length_b   1.000
_cell.length_c   1.000
_cell.angle_alpha   90.00
_cell.angle_beta   90.00
_cell.angle_gamma   90.00
#
_symmetry.space_group_name_H-M   'P 1'
#
loop_
_entity.id
_entity.type
_entity.pdbx_description
1 polymer ?
#
loop_
_entity_poly.entity_id
_entity_poly.type
_entity_poly.pdbx_seq_one_letter_code
_entity_poly.pdbx_strand_id
1 'polypeptide(L)'
;MTTLSIKIDNEEKLDFERICKAIGLNITSAVTAFVKATIRENGIPFALKAGDSPFYSAENMKVLSESISQDKAGLGERHSTKRRG
;
A
#
# COMPACT_ATOMS: atom_id res chain seq x y z
N MET A 1 -1.19 -13.09 24.55
CA MET A 1 -2.24 -12.48 23.71
C MET A 1 -2.41 -11.04 24.18
N THR A 2 -2.41 -10.09 23.25
CA THR A 2 -2.57 -8.66 23.54
C THR A 2 -3.83 -8.14 22.85
N THR A 3 -4.42 -7.07 23.38
CA THR A 3 -5.66 -6.50 22.87
C THR A 3 -5.37 -5.28 22.00
N LEU A 4 -6.09 -5.17 20.88
CA LEU A 4 -6.12 -3.98 20.04
C LEU A 4 -7.49 -3.32 20.17
N SER A 5 -7.52 -2.06 20.60
CA SER A 5 -8.74 -1.26 20.70
C SER A 5 -8.80 -0.26 19.56
N ILE A 6 -9.88 -0.29 18.78
CA ILE A 6 -10.09 0.56 17.60
C ILE A 6 -11.34 1.39 17.84
N LYS A 7 -11.25 2.72 17.63
CA LYS A 7 -12.41 3.60 17.56
C LYS A 7 -12.85 3.72 16.11
N ILE A 8 -14.13 3.54 15.86
CA ILE A 8 -14.75 3.56 14.53
C ILE A 8 -16.15 4.15 14.69
N ASP A 9 -16.63 4.87 13.69
CA ASP A 9 -17.98 5.39 13.70
C ASP A 9 -19.00 4.26 13.53
N ASN A 10 -20.21 4.46 14.08
CA ASN A 10 -21.23 3.41 14.10
C ASN A 10 -21.65 2.99 12.68
N GLU A 11 -21.78 3.93 11.75
CA GLU A 11 -22.16 3.66 10.37
C GLU A 11 -21.07 2.87 9.64
N GLU A 12 -19.81 3.29 9.76
CA GLU A 12 -18.65 2.58 9.19
C GLU A 12 -18.53 1.15 9.73
N LYS A 13 -18.76 0.96 11.03
CA LYS A 13 -18.77 -0.38 11.65
C LYS A 13 -19.86 -1.26 11.03
N LEU A 14 -21.07 -0.73 10.83
CA LEU A 14 -22.18 -1.50 10.26
C LEU A 14 -21.89 -1.91 8.81
N ASP A 15 -21.33 -1.00 8.02
CA ASP A 15 -20.93 -1.29 6.64
C ASP A 15 -19.81 -2.33 6.58
N PHE A 16 -18.79 -2.18 7.42
CA PHE A 16 -17.70 -3.16 7.51
C PHE A 16 -18.21 -4.55 7.96
N GLU A 17 -19.12 -4.59 8.92
CA GLU A 17 -19.74 -5.84 9.40
C GLU A 17 -20.55 -6.53 8.29
N ARG A 18 -21.30 -5.76 7.49
CA ARG A 18 -22.05 -6.28 6.34
C ARG A 18 -21.13 -6.93 5.32
N ILE A 19 -20.04 -6.25 4.95
CA ILE A 19 -19.05 -6.76 4.00
C ILE A 19 -18.40 -8.04 4.54
N CYS A 20 -17.96 -8.03 5.80
CA CYS A 20 -17.36 -9.19 6.46
C CYS A 20 -18.29 -10.40 6.44
N LYS A 21 -19.59 -10.22 6.76
CA LYS A 21 -20.58 -11.30 6.71
C LYS A 21 -20.78 -11.84 5.30
N ALA A 22 -20.82 -10.98 4.29
CA ALA A 22 -20.98 -11.40 2.89
C ALA A 22 -19.83 -12.30 2.41
N ILE A 23 -18.61 -12.11 2.94
CA ILE A 23 -17.44 -12.93 2.62
C ILE A 23 -17.21 -14.08 3.62
N GLY A 24 -18.14 -14.32 4.55
CA GLY A 24 -18.07 -15.41 5.53
C GLY A 24 -17.08 -15.17 6.69
N LEU A 25 -16.74 -13.92 6.98
CA LEU A 25 -15.84 -13.54 8.07
C LEU A 25 -16.55 -12.71 9.15
N ASN A 26 -16.04 -12.76 10.37
CA ASN A 26 -16.34 -11.76 11.38
C ASN A 26 -15.29 -10.64 11.37
N ILE A 27 -15.60 -9.51 12.01
CA ILE A 27 -14.72 -8.34 12.11
C ILE A 27 -13.34 -8.73 12.67
N THR A 28 -13.30 -9.52 13.75
CA THR A 28 -12.04 -9.93 14.39
C THR A 28 -11.14 -10.72 13.45
N SER A 29 -11.70 -11.66 12.69
CA SER A 29 -10.98 -12.46 11.69
C SER A 29 -10.45 -11.59 10.56
N ALA A 30 -11.25 -10.63 10.08
CA ALA A 30 -10.85 -9.69 9.03
C ALA A 30 -9.70 -8.78 9.50
N VAL A 31 -9.80 -8.18 10.69
CA VAL A 31 -8.73 -7.34 11.27
C VAL A 31 -7.47 -8.16 11.52
N THR A 32 -7.60 -9.40 12.00
CA THR A 32 -6.45 -10.30 12.20
C THR A 32 -5.77 -10.65 10.87
N ALA A 33 -6.55 -10.91 9.82
CA ALA A 33 -6.02 -11.16 8.49
C ALA A 33 -5.28 -9.94 7.94
N PHE A 34 -5.83 -8.73 8.13
CA PHE A 34 -5.17 -7.49 7.77
C PHE A 34 -3.81 -7.33 8.47
N VAL A 35 -3.75 -7.49 9.80
CA VAL A 35 -2.50 -7.40 10.56
C VAL A 35 -1.45 -8.39 10.03
N LYS A 36 -1.85 -9.64 9.78
CA LYS A 36 -0.94 -10.67 9.24
C LYS A 36 -0.43 -10.33 7.83
N ALA A 37 -1.30 -9.80 6.97
CA ALA A 37 -0.92 -9.39 5.63
C ALA A 37 0.07 -8.21 5.69
N THR A 38 -0.16 -7.23 6.56
CA THR A 38 0.74 -6.09 6.76
C THR A 38 2.14 -6.53 7.20
N ILE A 39 2.21 -7.50 8.12
CA ILE A 39 3.50 -8.06 8.58
C ILE A 39 4.19 -8.84 7.45
N ARG A 40 3.44 -9.66 6.71
CA ARG A 40 3.98 -10.48 5.61
C ARG A 40 4.57 -9.62 4.49
N GLU A 41 3.95 -8.49 4.20
CA GLU A 41 4.31 -7.60 3.10
C GLU A 41 5.22 -6.44 3.53
N ASN A 42 5.53 -6.33 4.83
CA ASN A 42 6.27 -5.22 5.43
C ASN A 42 5.75 -3.84 4.98
N GLY A 43 4.42 -3.70 4.94
CA GLY A 43 3.73 -2.55 4.37
C GLY A 43 2.22 -2.74 4.37
N ILE A 44 1.46 -1.70 4.00
CA ILE A 44 0.00 -1.79 3.94
C ILE A 44 -0.42 -2.73 2.78
N PRO A 45 -1.21 -3.79 3.04
CA PRO A 45 -1.54 -4.84 2.06
C PRO A 45 -2.68 -4.41 1.11
N PHE A 46 -2.66 -3.16 0.68
CA PHE A 46 -3.52 -2.60 -0.35
C PHE A 46 -2.87 -1.34 -0.92
N ALA A 47 -3.21 -0.99 -2.16
CA ALA A 47 -2.71 0.23 -2.79
C ALA A 47 -3.27 1.47 -2.08
N LEU A 48 -2.38 2.29 -1.54
CA LEU A 48 -2.75 3.60 -0.99
C LEU A 48 -3.01 4.57 -2.14
N LYS A 49 -4.30 4.81 -2.40
CA LYS A 49 -4.75 5.83 -3.36
C LYS A 49 -5.15 7.08 -2.59
N ALA A 50 -4.21 8.00 -2.40
CA ALA A 50 -4.55 9.39 -2.12
C ALA A 50 -4.70 10.08 -3.48
N GLY A 51 -5.77 10.86 -3.69
CA GLY A 51 -6.02 11.59 -4.94
C GLY A 51 -4.82 12.42 -5.42
N ASP A 52 -3.95 12.84 -4.49
CA ASP A 52 -2.75 13.64 -4.72
C ASP A 52 -1.52 13.01 -4.05
N SER A 53 -1.19 11.76 -4.35
CA SER A 53 0.11 11.22 -3.91
C SER A 53 1.25 12.04 -4.56
N PRO A 54 2.18 12.64 -3.80
CA PRO A 54 3.32 13.37 -4.36
C PRO A 54 4.20 12.48 -5.25
N PHE A 55 4.15 11.16 -5.02
CA PHE A 55 4.86 10.17 -5.83
C PHE A 55 4.25 9.99 -7.23
N TYR A 56 2.93 10.16 -7.38
CA TYR A 56 2.25 10.10 -8.68
C TYR A 56 1.88 11.49 -9.20
N SER A 57 2.57 12.55 -8.76
CA SER A 57 2.39 13.88 -9.33
C SER A 57 2.76 13.89 -10.82
N ALA A 58 2.13 14.78 -11.59
CA ALA A 58 2.42 14.91 -13.02
C ALA A 58 3.92 15.18 -13.28
N GLU A 59 4.56 15.93 -12.38
CA GLU A 59 6.00 16.22 -12.43
C GLU A 59 6.84 14.96 -12.22
N ASN A 60 6.53 14.15 -11.20
CA ASN A 60 7.31 12.93 -10.92
C ASN A 60 7.10 11.87 -12.02
N MET A 61 5.89 11.78 -12.56
CA MET A 61 5.58 10.91 -13.70
C MET A 61 6.31 11.31 -14.97
N LYS A 62 6.52 12.61 -15.21
CA LYS A 62 7.31 13.12 -16.34
C LYS A 62 8.77 12.68 -16.23
N VAL A 63 9.40 12.88 -15.06
CA VAL A 63 10.78 12.44 -14.81
C VAL A 63 10.92 10.92 -15.02
N LEU A 64 9.99 10.13 -14.48
CA LEU A 64 10.00 8.67 -14.67
C LEU A 64 9.89 8.28 -16.15
N SER A 65 9.05 8.97 -16.92
CA SER A 65 8.89 8.71 -18.37
C SER A 65 10.14 9.07 -19.17
N GLU A 66 10.84 10.15 -18.78
CA GLU A 66 12.10 10.57 -19.39
C GLU A 66 13.21 9.57 -19.10
N SER A 67 13.35 9.12 -17.85
CA SER A 67 14.32 8.08 -17.47
C SER A 67 14.06 6.75 -18.21
N ILE A 68 12.80 6.29 -18.29
CA ILE A 68 12.44 5.09 -19.06
C ILE A 68 12.77 5.24 -20.55
N SER A 69 12.60 6.44 -21.10
CA SER A 69 12.92 6.71 -22.52
C SER A 69 14.42 6.72 -22.76
N GLN A 70 15.21 7.29 -21.84
CA GLN A 70 16.67 7.26 -21.89
C GLN A 70 17.22 5.83 -21.77
N ASP A 71 16.67 5.03 -20.86
CA ASP A 71 17.03 3.62 -20.71
C ASP A 71 16.70 2.81 -21.96
N LYS A 72 15.51 3.00 -22.55
CA LYS A 72 15.10 2.36 -23.82
C LYS A 72 15.96 2.79 -25.01
N ALA A 73 16.45 4.03 -25.01
CA ALA A 73 17.38 4.54 -26.01
C ALA A 73 18.82 4.05 -25.79
N GLY A 74 19.08 3.26 -24.74
CA GLY A 74 20.41 2.73 -24.42
C GLY A 74 21.36 3.74 -23.77
N LEU A 75 20.82 4.87 -23.29
CA LEU A 75 21.57 5.99 -22.69
C LEU A 75 21.56 5.98 -21.15
N GLY A 76 21.06 4.91 -20.54
CA GLY A 76 21.00 4.78 -19.08
C GLY A 76 22.40 4.66 -18.45
N GLU A 77 22.83 5.71 -17.74
CA GLU A 77 24.05 5.64 -16.93
C GLU A 77 23.83 4.69 -15.73
N ARG A 78 24.48 3.53 -15.78
CA ARG A 78 24.49 2.60 -14.65
C ARG A 78 25.34 3.18 -13.51
N HIS A 79 24.70 3.86 -12.57
CA HIS A 79 25.34 4.19 -11.31
C HIS A 79 25.49 2.94 -10.44
N SER A 80 26.70 2.39 -10.38
CA SER A 80 27.04 1.29 -9.49
C SER A 80 26.92 1.75 -8.03
N THR A 81 25.89 1.32 -7.32
CA THR A 81 25.78 1.54 -5.87
C THR A 81 26.86 0.72 -5.18
N LYS A 82 27.96 1.37 -4.78
CA LYS A 82 29.01 0.75 -3.98
C LYS A 82 28.43 0.39 -2.62
N ARG A 83 28.17 -0.90 -2.40
CA ARG A 83 27.84 -1.47 -1.08
C ARG A 83 28.94 -1.06 -0.10
N ARG A 84 28.63 -0.15 0.83
CA ARG A 84 29.43 0.04 2.04
C ARG A 84 29.02 -1.07 3.01
N GLY A 85 30.00 -1.93 3.32
CA GLY A 85 29.87 -2.99 4.32
C GLY A 85 30.00 -2.46 5.73
#